data_AF-A0A2H0W8Q0-F1
#
_entry.id   AF-A0A2H0W8Q0-F1
#
_cell.length_a   1.000
_cell.length_b   1.000
_cell.length_c   1.000
_cell.angle_alpha   90.00
_cell.angle_beta   90.00
_cell.angle_gamma   90.00
#
_symmetry.space_group_name_H-M   'P 1'
#
loop_
_entity.id
_entity.type
_entity.pdbx_description
1 polymer ?
#
loop_
_entity_poly.entity_id
_entity_poly.type
_entity_poly.pdbx_seq_one_letter_code
_entity_poly.pdbx_strand_id
1 'polypeptide(L)'
;MDDQNISKISFDNQNPSTTPKTAKVSLDNLPDLLTVREVAELLRVSPLTIKRWGKRGKLPAIRINSRGDRRYKKEAVLWLLGMQSNK
;
A
#
# COMPACT_ATOMS: atom_id res chain seq x y z
N MET A 1 29.71 47.41 -7.18
CA MET A 1 28.32 47.60 -7.67
C MET A 1 28.02 46.32 -8.41
N ASP A 2 27.63 45.33 -7.61
CA ASP A 2 27.54 43.93 -7.97
C ASP A 2 26.06 43.59 -8.04
N ASP A 3 25.50 43.48 -9.24
CA ASP A 3 24.15 42.96 -9.43
C ASP A 3 24.14 41.91 -10.54
N GLN A 4 24.50 40.71 -10.07
CA GLN A 4 23.81 39.43 -10.25
C GLN A 4 23.28 39.05 -11.64
N ASN A 5 24.06 38.15 -12.23
CA ASN A 5 23.74 37.19 -13.28
C ASN A 5 22.47 36.37 -12.93
N ILE A 6 21.37 36.58 -13.66
CA ILE A 6 20.15 35.78 -13.56
C ILE A 6 20.40 34.44 -14.27
N SER A 7 20.81 33.44 -13.48
CA SER A 7 20.93 32.06 -13.92
C SER A 7 19.59 31.54 -14.41
N LYS A 8 19.54 31.15 -15.70
CA LYS A 8 18.50 30.31 -16.31
C LYS A 8 18.23 29.10 -15.43
N ILE A 9 17.08 29.08 -14.77
CA ILE A 9 16.55 27.87 -14.14
C ILE A 9 16.04 26.99 -15.29
N SER A 10 16.88 26.05 -15.73
CA SER A 10 16.43 24.94 -16.56
C SER A 10 15.51 24.08 -15.70
N PHE A 11 14.21 24.19 -15.93
CA PHE A 11 13.24 23.23 -15.43
C PHE A 11 13.40 21.94 -16.25
N ASP A 12 14.32 21.07 -15.82
CA ASP A 12 14.41 19.71 -16.34
C ASP A 12 13.12 18.98 -15.96
N ASN A 13 12.24 18.87 -16.95
CA ASN A 13 10.95 18.21 -16.84
C ASN A 13 11.16 16.68 -16.93
N GLN A 14 11.85 16.12 -15.95
CA GLN A 14 11.81 14.69 -15.66
C GLN A 14 10.49 14.42 -14.95
N ASN A 15 9.42 14.34 -15.73
CA ASN A 15 8.16 13.79 -15.24
C ASN A 15 8.06 12.34 -15.73
N PRO A 16 8.63 11.35 -15.03
CA PRO A 16 8.07 10.03 -15.14
C PRO A 16 6.73 10.13 -14.41
N SER A 17 5.64 9.96 -15.15
CA SER A 17 4.32 9.65 -14.60
C SER A 17 4.37 8.30 -13.87
N THR A 18 5.18 8.19 -12.81
CA THR A 18 5.24 7.05 -11.92
C THR A 18 4.07 7.19 -10.95
N THR A 19 2.86 6.99 -11.47
CA THR A 19 1.96 6.17 -10.68
C THR A 19 2.74 4.90 -10.36
N PRO A 20 2.88 4.49 -9.08
CA PRO A 20 3.63 3.28 -8.77
C PRO A 20 2.88 2.14 -9.43
N LYS A 21 3.41 1.70 -10.57
CA LYS A 21 3.01 0.48 -11.27
C LYS A 21 2.97 -0.58 -10.20
N THR A 22 1.75 -1.02 -9.85
CA THR A 22 1.46 -1.90 -8.71
C THR A 22 2.56 -2.96 -8.64
N ALA A 23 3.50 -2.81 -7.71
CA ALA A 23 4.57 -3.77 -7.57
C ALA A 23 3.88 -5.10 -7.32
N LYS A 24 4.15 -6.11 -8.16
CA LYS A 24 3.56 -7.43 -7.96
C LYS A 24 3.91 -7.87 -6.54
N VAL A 25 2.89 -8.06 -5.72
CA VAL A 25 3.05 -8.41 -4.32
C VAL A 25 3.56 -9.85 -4.26
N SER A 26 4.81 -10.02 -3.86
CA SER A 26 5.42 -11.33 -3.63
C SER A 26 5.40 -11.64 -2.13
N LEU A 27 5.20 -12.91 -1.76
CA LEU A 27 5.14 -13.34 -0.36
C LEU A 27 6.47 -13.14 0.37
N ASP A 28 7.59 -13.26 -0.34
CA ASP A 28 8.95 -13.17 0.24
C ASP A 28 9.32 -11.74 0.68
N ASN A 29 8.61 -10.73 0.19
CA ASN A 29 8.95 -9.32 0.43
C ASN A 29 7.69 -8.49 0.68
N LEU A 30 6.89 -8.94 1.64
CA LEU A 30 5.60 -8.35 1.95
C LEU A 30 5.74 -7.13 2.89
N PRO A 31 5.15 -5.97 2.56
CA PRO A 31 5.17 -4.82 3.45
C PRO A 31 4.38 -5.09 4.74
N ASP A 32 4.73 -4.40 5.83
CA ASP A 32 4.07 -4.57 7.12
C ASP A 32 2.57 -4.24 7.09
N LEU A 33 2.18 -3.28 6.26
CA LEU A 33 0.81 -2.85 6.06
C LEU A 33 0.42 -2.93 4.59
N LEU A 34 -0.64 -3.70 4.33
CA LEU A 34 -1.19 -3.93 3.00
C LEU A 34 -2.46 -3.11 2.79
N THR A 35 -2.65 -2.63 1.57
CA THR A 35 -3.89 -2.04 1.09
C THR A 35 -4.97 -3.10 0.89
N VAL A 36 -6.22 -2.65 0.72
CA VAL A 36 -7.36 -3.54 0.40
C VAL A 36 -7.09 -4.37 -0.86
N ARG A 37 -6.45 -3.78 -1.87
CA ARG A 37 -6.23 -4.44 -3.16
C ARG A 37 -5.18 -5.53 -3.07
N GLU A 38 -4.06 -5.26 -2.39
CA GLU A 38 -2.98 -6.23 -2.22
C GLU A 38 -3.47 -7.46 -1.42
N VAL A 39 -4.24 -7.24 -0.34
CA VAL A 39 -4.86 -8.35 0.41
C VAL A 39 -5.83 -9.15 -0.46
N ALA A 40 -6.62 -8.46 -1.28
CA ALA A 40 -7.58 -9.11 -2.18
C ALA A 40 -6.86 -9.99 -3.22
N GLU A 41 -5.74 -9.51 -3.76
CA GLU A 41 -4.90 -10.25 -4.71
C GLU A 41 -4.26 -11.48 -4.06
N LEU A 42 -3.70 -11.35 -2.84
CA LEU A 42 -3.10 -12.47 -2.10
C LEU A 42 -4.12 -13.56 -1.75
N LEU A 43 -5.30 -13.17 -1.26
CA LEU A 43 -6.34 -14.10 -0.83
C LEU A 43 -7.27 -14.55 -1.98
N ARG A 44 -7.04 -14.06 -3.21
CA ARG A 44 -7.85 -14.34 -4.41
C ARG A 44 -9.35 -14.09 -4.21
N VAL A 45 -9.69 -12.98 -3.57
CA VAL A 45 -11.09 -12.55 -3.37
C VAL A 45 -11.29 -11.13 -3.87
N SER A 46 -12.56 -10.69 -3.97
CA SER A 46 -12.83 -9.30 -4.35
C SER A 46 -12.39 -8.30 -3.26
N PRO A 47 -11.96 -7.08 -3.62
CA PRO A 47 -11.74 -5.99 -2.65
C PRO A 47 -12.96 -5.68 -1.77
N LEU A 48 -14.18 -5.88 -2.29
CA LEU A 48 -15.41 -5.72 -1.52
C LEU A 48 -15.51 -6.75 -0.39
N THR A 49 -15.10 -7.99 -0.65
CA THR A 49 -15.03 -9.06 0.36
C THR A 49 -14.11 -8.65 1.51
N ILE A 50 -12.92 -8.13 1.20
CA ILE A 50 -11.98 -7.62 2.21
C ILE A 50 -12.59 -6.47 3.02
N LYS A 51 -13.25 -5.50 2.37
CA LYS A 51 -13.96 -4.42 3.07
C LYS A 51 -15.06 -4.93 4.00
N ARG A 52 -15.81 -5.97 3.59
CA ARG A 52 -16.85 -6.62 4.40
C ARG A 52 -16.26 -7.36 5.59
N TRP A 53 -15.11 -8.02 5.42
CA TRP A 53 -14.41 -8.68 6.52
C TRP A 53 -13.92 -7.69 7.58
N GLY A 54 -13.40 -6.54 7.16
CA GLY A 54 -13.06 -5.45 8.09
C GLY A 54 -14.26 -4.93 8.87
N LYS A 55 -15.43 -4.77 8.23
CA LYS A 55 -16.67 -4.36 8.92
C LYS A 55 -17.18 -5.42 9.91
N ARG A 56 -16.97 -6.71 9.60
CA ARG A 56 -17.39 -7.86 10.43
C ARG A 56 -16.36 -8.29 11.47
N GLY A 57 -15.20 -7.62 11.55
CA GLY A 57 -14.13 -7.98 12.48
C GLY A 57 -13.30 -9.22 12.10
N LYS A 58 -13.64 -9.95 11.03
CA LYS A 58 -12.88 -11.14 10.57
C LYS A 58 -11.44 -10.81 10.17
N LEU A 59 -11.24 -9.63 9.59
CA LEU A 59 -9.91 -9.12 9.26
C LEU A 59 -9.88 -7.63 9.61
N PRO A 60 -9.55 -7.27 10.86
CA PRO A 60 -9.61 -5.88 11.34
C PRO A 60 -8.70 -4.96 10.51
N ALA A 61 -9.25 -3.82 10.11
CA ALA A 61 -8.52 -2.82 9.33
C ALA A 61 -8.07 -1.66 10.20
N ILE A 62 -6.83 -1.22 10.02
CA ILE A 62 -6.33 0.04 10.57
C ILE A 62 -6.79 1.16 9.63
N ARG A 63 -7.42 2.18 10.20
CA ARG A 63 -7.74 3.42 9.48
C ARG A 63 -6.59 4.40 9.69
N ILE A 64 -5.96 4.81 8.60
CA ILE A 64 -4.72 5.61 8.68
C ILE A 64 -4.94 7.11 8.48
N ASN A 65 -6.12 7.53 8.01
CA ASN A 65 -6.44 8.92 7.75
C ASN A 65 -7.94 9.21 7.91
N SER A 66 -8.30 10.49 7.85
CA SER A 66 -9.68 10.99 7.96
C SER A 66 -10.60 10.48 6.85
N ARG A 67 -10.06 10.25 5.63
CA ARG A 67 -10.80 9.64 4.51
C ARG A 67 -11.28 8.22 4.82
N GLY A 68 -10.63 7.53 5.75
CA GLY A 68 -10.96 6.16 6.13
C GLY A 68 -10.28 5.11 5.25
N ASP A 69 -9.10 5.44 4.71
CA ASP A 69 -8.26 4.47 4.02
C ASP A 69 -7.88 3.32 4.96
N ARG A 70 -7.97 2.10 4.43
CA ARG A 70 -7.78 0.87 5.20
C ARG A 70 -6.41 0.27 4.92
N ARG A 71 -5.75 -0.18 5.98
CA ARG A 71 -4.56 -1.00 5.93
C ARG A 71 -4.73 -2.25 6.78
N TYR A 72 -4.08 -3.33 6.38
CA TYR A 72 -4.13 -4.63 7.03
C TYR A 72 -2.72 -5.08 7.35
N LYS A 73 -2.51 -5.58 8.56
CA LYS A 73 -1.19 -6.05 8.95
C LYS A 73 -0.81 -7.33 8.21
N LYS A 74 0.46 -7.45 7.81
CA LYS A 74 0.99 -8.66 7.16
C LYS A 74 0.69 -9.92 7.97
N GLU A 75 0.87 -9.87 9.29
CA GLU A 75 0.68 -11.00 10.21
C GLU A 75 -0.74 -11.59 10.11
N ALA A 76 -1.76 -10.75 10.03
CA ALA A 76 -3.15 -11.19 9.94
C ALA A 76 -3.47 -11.81 8.58
N VAL A 77 -2.86 -11.30 7.51
CA VAL A 77 -3.03 -11.83 6.16
C VAL A 77 -2.32 -13.18 6.01
N LEU A 78 -1.10 -13.29 6.52
CA LEU A 78 -0.33 -14.54 6.55
C LEU A 78 -1.03 -15.61 7.41
N TRP A 79 -1.59 -15.22 8.55
CA TRP A 79 -2.39 -16.13 9.38
C TRP A 79 -3.60 -16.70 8.62
N LEU A 80 -4.31 -15.87 7.83
CA LEU A 80 -5.41 -16.33 6.98
C LEU A 80 -4.98 -17.26 5.85
N LEU A 81 -3.71 -17.17 5.41
CA LEU A 81 -3.10 -18.10 4.46
C LEU A 81 -2.61 -19.40 5.13
N GLY A 82 -2.78 -19.54 6.45
CA GLY A 82 -2.28 -20.68 7.21
C GLY A 82 -0.76 -20.64 7.43
N MET A 83 -0.10 -19.53 7.11
CA MET A 83 1.32 -19.31 7.37
C MET A 83 1.47 -18.87 8.82
N GLN A 84 1.48 -19.83 9.73
CA GLN A 84 1.75 -19.57 11.14
C GLN A 84 3.25 -19.30 11.31
N SER A 85 3.59 -18.12 11.82
CA SER A 85 4.90 -17.94 12.46
C SER A 85 4.83 -18.71 13.77
N ASN A 86 5.34 -19.95 13.76
CA ASN A 86 5.69 -20.63 14.99
C ASN A 86 6.68 -19.70 15.70
N LYS A 87 6.22 -19.12 16.81
CA LYS A 87 7.04 -18.29 17.69
C LYS A 87 7.86 -19.18 18.61
#